data_AF-A0A2E2EMN7-F1
#
_entry.id   AF-A0A2E2EMN7-F1
#
_cell.length_a   1.000
_cell.length_b   1.000
_cell.length_c   1.000
_cell.angle_alpha   90.00
_cell.angle_beta   90.00
_cell.angle_gamma   90.00
#
_symmetry.space_group_name_H-M   'P 1'
#
loop_
_entity.id
_entity.type
_entity.pdbx_description
1 polymer ?
#
loop_
_entity_poly.entity_id
_entity_poly.type
_entity_poly.pdbx_seq_one_letter_code
_entity_poly.pdbx_strand_id
1 'polypeptide(L)' 'PEYETENYSAGVGIDFGGTFFDISYTLSKNLADYEMYSPDTELQSSVNSEKNYLLFTLGFRY' A
#
# COMPACT_ATOMS: atom_id res chain seq x y z
N PRO A 1 8.10 18.40 10.38
CA PRO A 1 7.62 17.97 9.05
C PRO A 1 6.98 16.59 9.17
N GLU A 2 5.65 16.55 9.20
CA GLU A 2 4.91 15.29 9.14
C GLU A 2 5.18 14.66 7.77
N TYR A 3 5.88 13.52 7.76
CA TYR A 3 5.99 12.70 6.56
C TYR A 3 4.61 12.07 6.36
N GLU A 4 3.78 12.69 5.54
CA GLU A 4 2.54 12.07 5.08
C GLU A 4 2.88 10.67 4.58
N THR A 5 2.19 9.69 5.13
CA THR A 5 2.37 8.30 4.74
C THR A 5 1.71 8.11 3.37
N GLU A 6 2.46 8.36 2.30
CA GLU A 6 1.92 8.31 0.94
C GLU A 6 1.71 6.86 0.51
N ASN A 7 0.44 6.46 0.35
CA ASN A 7 0.08 5.23 -0.34
C ASN A 7 0.18 5.48 -1.85
N TYR A 8 0.89 4.59 -2.56
CA TYR A 8 1.03 4.67 -4.01
C TYR A 8 0.28 3.53 -4.68
N SER A 9 -0.51 3.84 -5.71
CA SER A 9 -1.17 2.83 -6.54
C SER A 9 -1.10 3.19 -8.01
N ALA A 10 -0.83 2.21 -8.86
CA ALA A 10 -0.84 2.33 -10.30
C ALA A 10 -1.46 1.09 -10.93
N GLY A 11 -2.10 1.23 -12.08
CA GLY A 11 -2.70 0.12 -12.79
C GLY A 11 -2.89 0.41 -14.27
N VAL A 12 -3.02 -0.66 -15.04
CA VAL A 12 -3.29 -0.63 -16.48
C VAL A 12 -4.28 -1.74 -16.83
N GLY A 13 -5.16 -1.46 -17.77
CA GLY A 13 -6.20 -2.38 -18.22
C GLY A 13 -6.39 -2.33 -19.73
N ILE A 14 -6.85 -3.44 -20.29
CA ILE A 14 -7.27 -3.56 -21.68
C ILE A 14 -8.69 -4.13 -21.75
N ASP A 15 -9.54 -3.51 -22.56
CA ASP A 15 -10.94 -3.91 -22.76
C ASP A 15 -11.17 -4.26 -24.24
N PHE A 16 -11.70 -5.45 -24.50
CA PHE A 16 -12.05 -5.99 -25.82
C PHE A 16 -13.56 -6.00 -26.09
N GLY A 17 -14.35 -5.16 -25.42
CA GLY A 17 -15.80 -4.99 -25.59
C GLY A 17 -16.65 -6.07 -24.91
N GLY A 18 -16.13 -7.28 -24.74
CA GLY A 18 -16.79 -8.38 -24.00
C GLY A 18 -15.87 -9.11 -23.03
N THR A 19 -14.59 -8.76 -22.99
CA THR A 19 -13.60 -9.33 -22.05
C THR A 19 -12.64 -8.23 -21.67
N PHE A 20 -12.28 -8.16 -20.39
CA PHE A 20 -11.32 -7.18 -19.89
C PHE A 20 -10.28 -7.86 -19.00
N PHE A 21 -9.08 -7.30 -19.03
CA PHE A 21 -7.96 -7.75 -18.22
C PHE A 21 -7.23 -6.54 -17.62
N ASP A 22 -7.13 -6.52 -16.30
CA ASP A 22 -6.51 -5.43 -15.54
C ASP A 22 -5.40 -5.95 -14.64
N ILE A 23 -4.33 -5.16 -14.54
CA ILE A 23 -3.25 -5.34 -13.57
C ILE A 23 -3.17 -4.07 -12.72
N SER A 24 -3.14 -4.24 -11.40
CA SER A 24 -2.90 -3.12 -10.48
C SER A 24 -1.87 -3.46 -9.42
N TYR A 25 -1.08 -2.46 -9.06
CA TYR A 25 -0.07 -2.53 -8.01
C TYR A 25 -0.36 -1.45 -6.96
N THR A 26 -0.31 -1.84 -5.69
CA THR A 26 -0.49 -0.93 -4.56
C THR A 26 0.62 -1.14 -3.53
N LEU A 27 1.33 -0.06 -3.22
CA LEU A 27 2.26 0.06 -2.13
C LEU A 27 1.60 0.87 -1.01
N SER A 28 1.42 0.25 0.14
CA SER A 28 0.95 0.93 1.34
C SER A 28 2.08 0.98 2.35
N LYS A 29 2.51 2.19 2.69
CA LYS A 29 3.43 2.42 3.80
C LYS A 29 2.59 2.70 5.04
N ASN A 30 3.06 2.27 6.20
CA ASN A 30 2.50 2.66 7.48
C ASN A 30 3.67 2.94 8.41
N LEU A 31 3.86 4.22 8.75
CA LEU A 31 4.77 4.63 9.79
C LEU A 31 3.94 4.74 11.09
N ALA A 32 4.19 3.82 12.02
CA ALA A 32 3.65 3.92 13.36
C ALA A 32 4.78 4.28 14.32
N ASP A 33 4.84 5.56 14.69
CA ASP A 33 5.72 6.02 15.76
C ASP A 33 5.04 5.70 17.09
N TYR A 34 5.55 4.68 17.78
CA TYR A 34 5.10 4.35 19.13
C TYR A 34 6.01 5.03 20.15
N GLU A 35 5.53 6.12 20.76
CA GLU A 35 6.17 6.70 21.95
C GLU A 35 5.88 5.79 23.17
N MET A 36 6.74 4.81 23.40
CA MET A 36 6.76 4.11 24.68
C MET A 36 7.40 5.02 25.73
N TYR A 37 6.57 5.78 26.46
CA TYR A 37 6.98 6.53 27.64
C TYR A 37 7.40 5.57 28.75
N SER A 38 8.66 5.11 28.72
CA SER A 38 9.32 4.43 29.84
C SER A 38 10.46 5.33 30.32
N PRO A 39 10.49 5.74 31.61
CA PRO A 39 11.46 6.72 32.11
C PRO A 39 12.92 6.22 32.13
N ASP A 40 13.18 4.94 31.85
CA ASP A 40 14.51 4.32 32.04
C ASP A 40 15.23 3.87 30.76
N THR A 41 14.66 4.04 29.57
CA THR A 41 15.33 3.64 28.31
C THR A 41 14.94 4.53 27.15
N GLU A 42 15.78 5.53 26.85
CA GLU A 42 15.68 6.29 25.61
C GLU A 42 16.14 5.45 24.42
N LEU A 43 15.18 4.95 23.64
CA LEU A 43 15.33 4.64 22.23
C LEU A 43 13.93 4.62 21.64
N GLN A 44 13.55 5.70 20.95
CA GLN A 44 12.36 5.69 20.09
C GLN A 44 12.49 4.53 19.11
N SER A 45 11.56 3.57 19.17
CA SER A 45 11.47 2.50 18.19
C SER A 45 10.40 2.89 17.17
N SER A 46 10.83 3.28 15.97
CA SER A 46 9.90 3.46 14.85
C SER A 46 9.68 2.11 14.17
N VAL A 47 8.41 1.72 14.03
CA VAL A 47 8.05 0.50 13.31
C VAL A 47 7.61 0.91 11.91
N ASN A 48 8.45 0.64 10.91
CA ASN A 48 8.10 0.81 9.51
C ASN A 48 7.45 -0.47 8.98
N SER A 49 6.18 -0.39 8.56
CA SER A 49 5.44 -1.49 7.95
C SER A 49 5.10 -1.14 6.51
N GLU A 50 5.76 -1.79 5.55
CA GLU A 50 5.44 -1.68 4.12
C GLU A 50 4.65 -2.91 3.64
N LYS A 51 3.51 -2.68 2.97
CA LYS A 51 2.68 -3.74 2.36
C LYS A 51 2.61 -3.54 0.85
N ASN A 52 2.85 -4.62 0.11
CA ASN A 52 2.86 -4.64 -1.34
C ASN A 52 1.73 -5.56 -1.83
N TYR A 53 0.88 -5.06 -2.72
CA TYR A 53 -0.21 -5.82 -3.31
C TYR A 53 -0.13 -5.76 -4.84
N LEU A 54 -0.19 -6.91 -5.48
CA LEU A 54 -0.32 -7.06 -6.93
C LEU A 54 -1.64 -7.78 -7.21
N LEU A 55 -2.51 -7.15 -7.99
CA LEU A 55 -3.84 -7.66 -8.32
C LEU A 55 -3.96 -7.91 -9.83
N PHE A 56 -4.57 -9.05 -10.16
CA PHE A 56 -4.91 -9.44 -11.52
C PHE A 56 -6.43 -9.63 -11.59
N THR A 57 -7.06 -8.96 -12.54
CA THR A 57 -8.51 -9.08 -12.77
C THR A 57 -8.74 -9.55 -14.20
N LEU A 58 -9.54 -10.60 -14.36
CA LEU A 58 -10.05 -11.06 -15.64
C LEU A 58 -11.56 -11.13 -15.55
N GLY A 59 -12.26 -10.50 -16.49
CA GLY A 59 -13.72 -10.51 -16.51
C GLY A 59 -14.31 -10.66 -17.91
N PHE A 60 -15.55 -11.17 -17.95
CA PHE A 60 -16.32 -11.40 -19.17
C PHE A 60 -17.65 -10.66 -19.06
N ARG A 61 -18.09 -10.02 -20.13
CA ARG A 61 -19.35 -9.28 -20.23
C ARG A 61 -20.12 -9.81 -21.45
N TYR A 62 -21.36 -10.22 -21.24
CA TYR A 62 -22.25 -10.84 -22.23
C TYR A 62 -23.44 -9.93 -22.53
#